data_AF-A0A926H6S2-F1
#
_entry.id   AF-A0A926H6S2-F1
#
_cell.length_a   1.000
_cell.length_b   1.000
_cell.length_c   1.000
_cell.angle_alpha   90.00
_cell.angle_beta   90.00
_cell.angle_gamma   90.00
#
_symmetry.space_group_name_H-M   'P 1'
#
loop_
_entity.id
_entity.type
_entity.pdbx_description
1 polymer ?
#
loop_
_entity_poly.entity_id
_entity_poly.type
_entity_poly.pdbx_seq_one_letter_code
_entity_poly.pdbx_strand_id
1 'polypeptide(L)'
;MKKAVFLLCFALSAALAAGQPIDWDGRREVQTIGGQVEFLEDPGGRLTIGQVSEPPWAGRFTRSDKPILNFGFTESVYWLKFSV
;
A
#
# COMPACT_ATOMS: atom_id res chain seq x y z
N MET A 1 -32.75 2.75 15.81
CA MET A 1 -32.00 1.53 15.40
C MET A 1 -31.33 1.68 14.04
N LYS A 2 -32.06 1.96 12.94
CA LYS A 2 -31.48 2.08 11.58
C LYS A 2 -30.34 3.12 11.45
N LYS A 3 -30.48 4.30 12.09
CA LYS A 3 -29.44 5.35 12.09
C LYS A 3 -28.17 4.95 12.82
N ALA A 4 -28.30 4.19 13.92
CA ALA A 4 -27.17 3.70 14.70
C ALA A 4 -26.40 2.60 13.94
N VAL A 5 -27.12 1.72 13.23
CA VAL A 5 -26.52 0.72 12.33
C VAL A 5 -25.78 1.41 11.18
N PHE A 6 -26.34 2.46 10.58
CA PHE A 6 -25.69 3.19 9.49
C PHE A 6 -24.40 3.90 9.93
N LEU A 7 -24.42 4.55 11.10
CA LEU A 7 -23.23 5.16 11.71
C LEU A 7 -22.15 4.12 12.05
N LEU A 8 -22.56 2.95 12.56
CA LEU A 8 -21.64 1.86 12.86
C LEU A 8 -20.98 1.29 11.59
N CYS A 9 -21.74 1.08 10.52
CA CYS A 9 -21.20 0.65 9.22
C CYS A 9 -20.22 1.67 8.63
N PHE A 10 -20.55 2.97 8.70
CA PHE A 10 -19.67 4.03 8.20
C PHE A 10 -18.35 4.12 8.97
N ALA A 11 -18.40 3.98 10.30
CA ALA A 11 -17.21 3.98 11.15
C ALA A 11 -16.30 2.76 10.88
N LEU A 12 -16.89 1.58 10.64
CA LEU A 12 -16.13 0.36 10.32
C LEU A 12 -15.39 0.49 8.98
N SER A 13 -15.99 1.14 7.98
CA SER A 13 -15.36 1.38 6.68
C SER A 13 -14.17 2.32 6.78
N ALA A 14 -14.24 3.35 7.63
CA ALA A 14 -13.13 4.28 7.85
C ALA A 14 -11.93 3.60 8.54
N ALA A 15 -12.19 2.68 9.48
CA ALA A 15 -11.13 1.94 10.16
C ALA A 15 -10.37 0.98 9.23
N LEU A 16 -11.02 0.43 8.21
CA LEU A 16 -10.40 -0.43 7.19
C LEU A 16 -9.58 0.35 6.15
N ALA A 17 -9.80 1.66 6.01
CA ALA A 17 -9.11 2.51 5.05
C ALA A 17 -7.75 3.03 5.58
N ALA A 18 -7.46 2.87 6.86
CA ALA A 18 -6.20 3.30 7.45
C ALA A 18 -5.08 2.29 7.16
N GLY A 19 -3.98 2.77 6.56
CA GLY A 19 -2.77 1.97 6.36
C GLY A 19 -2.23 1.42 7.68
N GLN A 20 -1.68 0.20 7.65
CA GLN A 20 -1.00 -0.38 8.81
C GLN A 20 0.41 0.22 8.90
N PRO A 21 0.73 1.01 9.94
CA PRO A 21 2.03 1.67 10.04
C PRO A 21 3.13 0.63 10.23
N ILE A 22 4.30 0.93 9.69
CA ILE A 22 5.53 0.18 9.95
C ILE A 22 6.12 0.72 11.25
N ASP A 23 6.03 -0.05 12.33
CA ASP A 23 6.65 0.29 13.61
C ASP A 23 8.15 -0.03 13.62
N TRP A 24 8.98 0.96 13.94
CA TRP A 24 10.42 0.83 14.06
C TRP A 24 10.87 1.25 15.46
N ASP A 25 11.24 0.27 16.28
CA ASP A 25 11.63 0.47 17.68
C ASP A 25 13.09 0.90 17.88
N GLY A 26 13.87 1.00 16.80
CA GLY A 26 15.30 1.36 16.85
C GLY A 26 16.22 0.29 17.39
N ARG A 27 15.70 -0.87 17.81
CA ARG A 27 16.49 -1.96 18.41
C ARG A 27 17.02 -2.94 17.38
N ARG A 28 16.38 -3.00 16.22
CA ARG A 28 16.77 -3.85 15.09
C ARG A 28 17.51 -3.01 14.06
N GLU A 29 18.58 -3.57 13.49
CA GLU A 29 19.25 -2.97 12.34
C GLU A 29 18.44 -3.13 11.03
N VAL A 30 17.55 -4.13 10.99
CA VAL A 30 16.75 -4.49 9.80
C VAL A 30 15.32 -4.81 10.21
N GLN A 31 14.35 -4.28 9.45
CA GLN A 31 12.93 -4.59 9.57
C GLN A 31 12.41 -5.09 8.21
N THR A 32 11.83 -6.29 8.21
CA THR A 32 11.16 -6.83 7.03
C THR A 32 9.79 -6.18 6.88
N ILE A 33 9.57 -5.47 5.77
CA ILE A 33 8.33 -4.73 5.50
C ILE A 33 7.57 -5.29 4.29
N GLY A 34 8.05 -6.35 3.64
CA GLY A 34 7.49 -6.83 2.37
C GLY A 34 5.98 -7.06 2.39
N GLY A 35 5.42 -7.66 3.46
CA GLY A 35 3.97 -7.90 3.61
C GLY A 35 3.15 -6.66 3.99
N GLN A 36 3.79 -5.52 4.20
CA GLN A 36 3.18 -4.20 4.46
C GLN A 36 3.36 -3.24 3.28
N VAL A 37 4.12 -3.63 2.25
CA VAL A 37 4.31 -2.84 1.04
C VAL A 37 3.20 -3.16 0.04
N GLU A 38 2.66 -2.12 -0.57
CA GLU A 38 1.86 -2.21 -1.78
C GLU A 38 2.71 -1.81 -2.98
N PHE A 39 2.46 -2.43 -4.14
CA PHE A 39 3.22 -2.17 -5.34
C PHE A 39 2.32 -1.92 -6.56
N LEU A 40 2.84 -1.15 -7.51
CA LEU A 40 2.24 -0.92 -8.82
C LEU A 40 3.31 -1.13 -9.88
N GLU A 41 3.05 -2.03 -10.83
CA GLU A 41 3.89 -2.23 -12.00
C GLU A 41 3.57 -1.17 -13.07
N ASP A 42 4.60 -0.51 -13.58
CA ASP A 42 4.57 0.36 -14.75
C ASP A 42 5.48 -0.24 -15.85
N PRO A 43 4.94 -1.11 -16.72
CA PRO A 43 5.73 -1.77 -17.76
C PRO A 43 6.38 -0.81 -18.76
N GLY A 44 5.86 0.41 -18.87
CA GLY A 44 6.37 1.41 -19.81
C GLY A 44 7.35 2.41 -19.20
N GLY A 45 7.49 2.43 -17.87
CA GLY A 45 8.28 3.44 -17.15
C GLY A 45 7.85 4.88 -17.45
N ARG A 46 6.56 5.11 -17.77
CA ARG A 46 6.06 6.43 -18.20
C ARG A 46 5.45 7.25 -17.08
N LEU A 47 5.18 6.62 -15.94
CA LEU A 47 4.56 7.29 -14.81
C LEU A 47 5.60 8.08 -14.02
N THR A 48 5.16 9.17 -13.44
CA THR A 48 5.92 9.99 -12.48
C THR A 48 5.39 9.76 -11.07
N ILE A 49 6.17 10.15 -10.05
CA ILE A 49 5.73 10.05 -8.64
C ILE A 49 4.39 10.77 -8.43
N GLY A 50 4.22 11.97 -8.99
CA GLY A 50 2.96 12.72 -8.87
C GLY A 50 1.78 12.01 -9.53
N GLN A 51 1.99 11.33 -10.66
CA GLN A 51 0.93 10.57 -11.31
C GLN A 51 0.54 9.32 -10.52
N VAL A 52 1.51 8.57 -9.96
CA VAL A 52 1.19 7.37 -9.19
C VAL A 52 0.58 7.68 -7.82
N SER A 53 0.83 8.88 -7.28
CA SER A 53 0.23 9.34 -6.04
C SER A 53 -1.22 9.84 -6.19
N GLU A 54 -1.74 9.97 -7.42
CA GLU A 54 -3.08 10.52 -7.70
C GLU A 54 -4.01 9.52 -8.41
N PRO A 55 -5.34 9.71 -8.36
CA PRO A 55 -6.27 8.94 -9.18
C PRO A 55 -5.96 9.07 -10.69
N PRO A 56 -6.10 7.98 -11.46
CA PRO A 56 -6.61 6.67 -11.05
C PRO A 56 -5.54 5.72 -10.48
N TRP A 57 -4.26 6.11 -10.49
CA TRP A 57 -3.14 5.22 -10.18
C TRP A 57 -2.99 4.93 -8.69
N ALA A 58 -3.29 5.89 -7.83
CA ALA A 58 -3.25 5.72 -6.37
C ALA A 58 -4.08 4.51 -5.88
N GLY A 59 -5.19 4.21 -6.58
CA GLY A 59 -6.07 3.08 -6.29
C GLY A 59 -5.68 1.75 -6.97
N ARG A 60 -4.57 1.70 -7.73
CA ARG A 60 -4.12 0.50 -8.46
C ARG A 60 -2.99 -0.25 -7.77
N PHE A 61 -2.49 0.27 -6.65
CA PHE A 61 -1.51 -0.42 -5.83
C PHE A 61 -2.09 -1.72 -5.27
N THR A 62 -1.32 -2.79 -5.33
CA THR A 62 -1.68 -4.11 -4.83
C THR A 62 -0.81 -4.45 -3.63
N ARG A 63 -1.41 -4.86 -2.53
CA ARG A 63 -0.68 -5.29 -1.33
C ARG A 63 0.11 -6.58 -1.61
N SER A 64 1.36 -6.62 -1.21
CA SER A 64 2.18 -7.83 -1.23
C SER A 64 1.74 -8.84 -0.16
N ASP A 65 1.75 -10.12 -0.52
CA ASP A 65 1.57 -11.27 0.38
C ASP A 65 2.90 -11.92 0.78
N LYS A 66 4.05 -11.36 0.34
CA LYS A 66 5.39 -11.93 0.57
C LYS A 66 6.23 -11.06 1.50
N PRO A 67 7.07 -11.67 2.36
CA PRO A 67 8.07 -10.94 3.15
C PRO A 67 9.18 -10.33 2.28
N ILE A 68 9.44 -10.89 1.10
CA ILE A 68 10.44 -10.44 0.14
C ILE A 68 9.75 -10.18 -1.19
N LEU A 69 9.92 -8.97 -1.73
CA LEU A 69 9.41 -8.61 -3.05
C LEU A 69 10.37 -9.15 -4.11
N ASN A 70 9.85 -9.97 -5.03
CA ASN A 70 10.59 -10.46 -6.19
C ASN A 70 9.64 -10.44 -7.39
N PHE A 71 9.99 -9.65 -8.39
CA PHE A 71 9.19 -9.46 -9.60
C PHE A 71 9.79 -10.16 -10.83
N GLY A 72 10.87 -10.94 -10.64
CA GLY A 72 11.65 -11.53 -11.72
C GLY A 72 12.52 -10.50 -12.46
N PHE A 73 12.99 -10.87 -13.65
CA PHE A 73 13.75 -9.99 -14.53
C PHE A 73 12.80 -9.37 -15.55
N THR A 74 12.53 -8.07 -15.42
CA THR A 74 11.67 -7.30 -16.32
C THR A 74 12.28 -5.92 -16.59
N GLU A 75 11.81 -5.25 -17.64
CA GLU A 75 12.13 -3.84 -17.91
C GLU A 75 11.13 -2.88 -17.24
N SER A 76 10.20 -3.40 -16.43
CA SER A 76 9.16 -2.62 -15.77
C SER A 76 9.74 -1.74 -14.65
N VAL A 77 9.12 -0.58 -14.44
CA VAL A 77 9.33 0.22 -13.22
C VAL A 77 8.32 -0.24 -12.17
N TYR A 78 8.77 -0.55 -10.95
CA TYR A 78 7.88 -0.90 -9.83
C TYR A 78 7.84 0.24 -8.83
N TRP A 79 6.63 0.78 -8.63
CA TRP A 79 6.37 1.78 -7.60
C TRP A 79 6.02 1.08 -6.30
N LEU A 80 6.67 1.47 -5.20
CA LEU A 80 6.41 0.93 -3.87
C LEU A 80 5.71 2.00 -3.02
N LYS A 81 4.65 1.59 -2.33
CA LYS A 81 3.89 2.42 -1.40
C LYS A 81 3.80 1.70 -0.06
N PHE A 82 4.09 2.42 1.02
CA PHE A 82 3.96 1.91 2.38
C PHE A 82 3.65 3.08 3.30
N SER A 83 3.08 2.77 4.47
CA SER A 83 2.77 3.75 5.51
C SER A 83 3.78 3.59 6.64
N VAL A 84 4.31 4.72 7.13
CA VAL A 84 5.18 4.79 8.31
C VAL A 84 4.48 5.55 9.42
#